data_AF-A0A2E4JSM4-F1
#
_entry.id   AF-A0A2E4JSM4-F1
#
_cell.length_a   1.000
_cell.length_b   1.000
_cell.length_c   1.000
_cell.angle_alpha   90.00
_cell.angle_beta   90.00
_cell.angle_gamma   90.00
#
_symmetry.space_group_name_H-M   'P 1'
#
loop_
_entity.id
_entity.type
_entity.pdbx_description
1 polymer ?
#
loop_
_entity_poly.entity_id
_entity_poly.type
_entity_poly.pdbx_seq_one_letter_code
_entity_poly.pdbx_strand_id
1 'polypeptide(L)'
;MGIPAEFANTLMAVLVISFAATTLDTATRIQRFILMELGDAVNISILKDRYMATIIAVIPAIVLAMWNIVDPSTGASTQAGWVLWPVFGASNQMLAALTLMVLSLYFWKQKKQVLPLAIPFGFISFATLSSLIIKAVSFMENNRLLFSIDVILIMLILWMLIEGLIILIHDRNKLVEL
;
A
#
# COMPACT_ATOMS: atom_id res chain seq x y z
N MET A 1 26.71 -9.76 -34.86
CA MET A 1 27.83 -9.35 -34.00
C MET A 1 27.24 -8.54 -32.88
N GLY A 2 26.88 -9.23 -31.79
CA GLY A 2 26.15 -8.64 -30.67
C GLY A 2 27.07 -7.91 -29.69
N ILE A 3 26.45 -7.16 -28.79
CA ILE A 3 27.11 -6.48 -27.68
C ILE A 3 27.94 -7.50 -26.88
N PRO A 4 29.22 -7.21 -26.54
CA PRO A 4 30.01 -8.07 -25.67
C PRO A 4 29.29 -8.33 -24.35
N ALA A 5 29.23 -9.59 -23.91
CA ALA A 5 28.48 -9.98 -22.70
C ALA A 5 28.89 -9.19 -21.44
N GLU A 6 30.17 -8.85 -21.34
CA GLU A 6 30.72 -8.03 -20.25
C GLU A 6 30.17 -6.59 -20.25
N PHE A 7 30.04 -5.99 -21.44
CA PHE A 7 29.42 -4.67 -21.59
C PHE A 7 27.92 -4.72 -21.29
N ALA A 8 27.23 -5.77 -21.73
CA ALA A 8 25.80 -5.97 -21.44
C ALA A 8 25.53 -6.13 -19.94
N ASN A 9 26.34 -6.91 -19.22
CA ASN A 9 26.22 -7.07 -17.77
C ASN A 9 26.45 -5.76 -17.03
N THR A 10 27.45 -4.99 -17.43
CA THR A 10 27.75 -3.68 -16.81
C THR A 10 26.60 -2.71 -17.03
N LEU A 11 26.07 -2.62 -18.26
CA LEU A 11 24.91 -1.79 -18.57
C LEU A 11 23.67 -2.18 -17.75
N MET A 12 23.37 -3.48 -17.66
CA MET A 12 22.24 -3.99 -16.88
C MET A 12 22.40 -3.66 -15.39
N ALA A 13 23.59 -3.86 -14.82
CA ALA A 13 23.86 -3.53 -13.43
C ALA A 13 23.66 -2.04 -13.14
N VAL A 14 24.25 -1.16 -13.96
CA VAL A 14 24.11 0.30 -13.81
C VAL A 14 22.66 0.72 -13.96
N LEU A 15 21.93 0.17 -14.93
CA LEU A 15 20.52 0.49 -15.16
C LEU A 15 19.65 0.09 -13.95
N VAL A 16 19.80 -1.14 -13.46
CA VAL A 16 19.02 -1.65 -12.31
C VAL A 16 19.33 -0.85 -11.04
N ILE A 17 20.61 -0.60 -10.76
CA ILE A 17 21.03 0.17 -9.58
C ILE A 17 20.54 1.62 -9.68
N SER A 18 20.66 2.25 -10.85
CA SER A 18 20.24 3.66 -11.04
C SER A 18 18.73 3.83 -10.95
N PHE A 19 17.96 2.89 -11.50
CA PHE A 19 16.51 2.87 -11.37
C PHE A 19 16.11 2.70 -9.89
N ALA A 20 16.66 1.70 -9.21
CA ALA A 20 16.40 1.45 -7.80
C ALA A 20 16.76 2.67 -6.92
N ALA A 21 17.92 3.29 -7.16
CA ALA A 21 18.37 4.47 -6.42
C ALA A 21 17.44 5.67 -6.63
N THR A 22 16.98 5.91 -7.87
CA THR A 22 16.08 7.02 -8.19
C THR A 22 14.70 6.81 -7.57
N THR A 23 14.18 5.58 -7.62
CA THR A 23 12.91 5.22 -6.96
C THR A 23 13.02 5.33 -5.45
N LEU A 24 14.13 4.89 -4.86
CA LEU A 24 14.36 4.96 -3.41
C LEU A 24 14.47 6.41 -2.91
N ASP A 25 15.20 7.27 -3.62
CA ASP A 25 15.29 8.71 -3.29
C ASP A 25 13.91 9.38 -3.36
N THR A 26 13.13 9.09 -4.41
CA THR A 26 11.77 9.61 -4.56
C THR A 26 10.85 9.10 -3.44
N ALA A 27 10.88 7.81 -3.14
CA ALA A 27 10.07 7.20 -2.09
C ALA A 27 10.41 7.79 -0.71
N THR A 28 11.70 7.95 -0.39
CA THR A 28 12.15 8.52 0.89
C THR A 28 11.70 9.98 1.03
N ARG A 29 11.71 10.75 -0.06
CA ARG A 29 11.20 12.13 -0.05
C ARG A 29 9.70 12.16 0.22
N ILE A 30 8.92 11.34 -0.48
CA ILE A 30 7.46 11.25 -0.30
C ILE A 30 7.12 10.81 1.12
N GLN A 31 7.79 9.78 1.64
CA GLN A 31 7.56 9.28 3.00
C GLN A 31 7.86 10.36 4.04
N ARG A 32 8.92 11.15 3.86
CA ARG A 32 9.20 12.30 4.71
C ARG A 32 8.05 13.32 4.66
N PHE A 33 7.52 13.65 3.48
CA PHE A 33 6.41 14.59 3.36
C PHE A 33 5.17 14.10 4.11
N ILE A 34 4.82 12.83 3.96
CA ILE A 34 3.71 12.20 4.69
C ILE A 34 3.91 12.27 6.21
N LEU A 35 5.13 11.98 6.70
CA LEU A 35 5.43 12.06 8.14
C LEU A 35 5.35 13.49 8.68
N MET A 36 5.81 14.48 7.92
CA MET A 36 5.71 15.88 8.31
C MET A 36 4.25 16.35 8.34
N GLU A 37 3.46 16.02 7.33
CA GLU A 37 2.03 16.31 7.30
C GLU A 37 1.28 15.65 8.46
N LEU A 38 1.63 14.39 8.79
CA LEU A 38 1.09 13.69 9.95
C LEU A 38 1.52 14.36 11.27
N GLY A 39 2.78 14.78 11.36
CA GLY A 39 3.32 15.51 12.51
C GLY A 39 2.62 16.85 12.74
N ASP A 40 2.24 17.53 11.66
CA ASP A 40 1.45 18.76 11.72
C ASP A 40 0.00 18.48 12.13
N ALA A 41 -0.64 17.47 11.54
CA ALA A 41 -2.02 17.09 11.85
C ALA A 41 -2.21 16.62 13.31
N VAL A 42 -1.24 15.88 13.85
CA VAL A 42 -1.27 15.32 15.22
C VAL A 42 -0.50 16.20 16.22
N ASN A 43 0.10 17.29 15.76
CA ASN A 43 0.86 18.26 16.56
C ASN A 43 2.09 17.68 17.30
N ILE A 44 2.79 16.74 16.67
CA ILE A 44 4.02 16.10 17.19
C ILE A 44 5.24 16.82 16.61
N SER A 45 5.96 17.60 17.42
CA SER A 45 7.10 18.43 16.98
C SER A 45 8.26 17.65 16.35
N ILE A 46 8.52 16.42 16.81
CA ILE A 46 9.56 15.53 16.26
C ILE A 46 9.31 15.12 14.81
N LEU A 47 8.05 15.00 14.40
CA LEU A 47 7.70 14.59 13.04
C LEU A 47 7.69 15.78 12.06
N LYS A 48 7.67 17.02 12.56
CA LYS A 48 7.71 18.25 11.75
C LYS A 48 9.12 18.58 11.24
N ASP A 49 10.15 18.16 11.97
CA ASP A 49 11.52 18.41 11.58
C ASP A 49 11.95 17.50 10.41
N ARG A 50 12.53 18.13 9.38
CA ARG A 50 12.94 17.44 8.14
C ARG A 50 13.92 16.29 8.40
N TYR A 51 14.85 16.46 9.32
CA TYR A 51 15.91 15.49 9.58
C TYR A 51 15.37 14.33 10.41
N MET A 52 14.59 14.63 11.45
CA MET A 52 13.96 13.59 12.28
C MET A 52 12.95 12.77 11.48
N ALA A 53 12.14 13.40 10.64
CA ALA A 53 11.20 12.70 9.76
C ALA A 53 11.93 11.79 8.75
N THR A 54 13.09 12.19 8.20
CA THR A 54 13.89 11.29 7.35
C THR A 54 14.44 10.10 8.13
N ILE A 55 14.97 10.32 9.33
CA ILE A 55 15.52 9.23 10.15
C ILE A 55 14.42 8.21 10.49
N ILE A 56 13.24 8.69 10.89
CA ILE A 56 12.08 7.85 11.20
C ILE A 56 11.54 7.14 9.95
N ALA A 57 11.66 7.74 8.76
CA ALA A 57 11.30 7.09 7.50
C ALA A 57 12.28 5.96 7.12
N VAL A 58 13.58 6.21 7.25
CA VAL A 58 14.64 5.35 6.69
C VAL A 58 15.00 4.20 7.62
N ILE A 59 15.09 4.42 8.94
CA ILE A 59 15.54 3.38 9.88
C ILE A 59 14.65 2.13 9.82
N PRO A 60 13.31 2.22 9.90
CA PRO A 60 12.43 1.06 9.80
C PRO A 60 12.58 0.34 8.45
N ALA A 61 12.78 1.09 7.36
CA ALA A 61 12.98 0.52 6.04
C ALA A 61 14.29 -0.28 5.95
N ILE A 62 15.40 0.23 6.51
CA ILE A 62 16.68 -0.48 6.57
C ILE A 62 16.55 -1.74 7.43
N VAL A 63 15.94 -1.62 8.62
CA VAL A 63 15.71 -2.75 9.52
C VAL A 63 14.91 -3.83 8.79
N LEU A 64 13.80 -3.49 8.15
CA LEU A 64 12.99 -4.44 7.39
C LEU A 64 13.72 -5.01 6.15
N ALA A 65 14.58 -4.25 5.49
CA ALA A 65 15.32 -4.74 4.31
C ALA A 65 16.42 -5.75 4.68
N MET A 66 17.05 -5.56 5.85
CA MET A 66 18.16 -6.38 6.34
C MET A 66 17.71 -7.52 7.27
N TRP A 67 16.49 -7.47 7.78
CA TRP A 67 15.97 -8.49 8.70
C TRP A 67 15.66 -9.79 7.96
N ASN A 68 16.26 -10.88 8.44
CA ASN A 68 15.89 -12.24 8.06
C ASN A 68 14.93 -12.83 9.10
N ILE A 69 13.80 -13.33 8.61
CA ILE A 69 12.79 -14.02 9.42
C ILE A 69 13.11 -15.51 9.33
N VAL A 70 13.43 -16.11 10.48
CA VAL A 70 13.64 -17.55 10.58
C VAL A 70 12.29 -18.19 10.89
N ASP A 71 11.83 -19.07 10.02
CA ASP A 71 10.60 -19.82 10.26
C ASP A 71 10.85 -20.82 11.42
N PRO A 72 10.12 -20.72 12.55
CA PRO A 72 10.32 -21.59 13.70
C PRO A 72 10.06 -23.07 13.41
N SER A 73 9.29 -23.37 12.37
CA SER A 73 8.83 -24.71 12.04
C SER A 73 9.78 -25.48 11.10
N THR A 74 10.49 -24.76 10.21
CA THR A 74 11.33 -25.36 9.16
C THR A 74 12.81 -24.97 9.28
N GLY A 75 13.15 -23.98 10.11
CA GLY A 75 14.51 -23.43 10.22
C GLY A 75 14.96 -22.65 8.98
N ALA A 76 14.09 -22.48 7.97
CA ALA A 76 14.40 -21.75 6.76
C ALA A 76 14.43 -20.24 7.06
N SER A 77 15.51 -19.57 6.66
CA SER A 77 15.62 -18.11 6.71
C SER A 77 15.03 -17.52 5.45
N THR A 78 13.96 -16.75 5.58
CA THR A 78 13.41 -15.93 4.49
C THR A 78 13.72 -14.46 4.75
N GLN A 79 14.21 -13.76 3.73
CA GLN A 79 14.41 -12.32 3.82
C GLN A 79 13.06 -11.63 4.00
N ALA A 80 12.94 -10.69 4.95
CA ALA A 80 11.68 -10.01 5.24
C ALA A 80 11.08 -9.30 4.02
N GLY A 81 11.88 -8.95 3.01
CA GLY A 81 11.39 -8.43 1.73
C GLY A 81 10.43 -9.36 1.00
N TRP A 82 10.67 -10.68 1.00
CA TRP A 82 9.76 -11.66 0.39
C TRP A 82 8.43 -11.77 1.13
N VAL A 83 8.50 -11.55 2.43
CA VAL A 83 7.37 -11.58 3.34
C VAL A 83 6.53 -10.29 3.23
N LEU A 84 7.16 -9.16 2.92
CA LEU A 84 6.51 -7.86 2.73
C LEU A 84 5.89 -7.68 1.34
N TRP A 85 6.37 -8.41 0.33
CA TRP A 85 5.90 -8.30 -1.04
C TRP A 85 4.37 -8.51 -1.20
N PRO A 86 3.75 -9.51 -0.56
CA PRO A 86 2.29 -9.67 -0.55
C PRO A 86 1.53 -8.49 0.07
N VAL A 87 2.11 -7.83 1.08
CA VAL A 87 1.53 -6.65 1.76
C VAL A 87 1.60 -5.42 0.87
N PHE A 88 2.71 -5.25 0.14
CA PHE A 88 2.86 -4.20 -0.87
C PHE A 88 1.81 -4.34 -1.98
N GLY A 89 1.61 -5.55 -2.49
CA GLY A 89 0.57 -5.83 -3.49
C GLY A 89 -0.84 -5.49 -2.98
N ALA A 90 -1.18 -5.88 -1.76
CA ALA A 90 -2.47 -5.57 -1.15
C ALA A 90 -2.68 -4.05 -0.94
N SER A 91 -1.64 -3.34 -0.50
CA SER A 91 -1.69 -1.88 -0.31
C SER A 91 -2.00 -1.14 -1.60
N ASN A 92 -1.40 -1.55 -2.72
CA ASN A 92 -1.66 -0.96 -4.03
C ASN A 92 -3.08 -1.23 -4.52
N GLN A 93 -3.61 -2.43 -4.26
CA GLN A 93 -4.99 -2.75 -4.60
C GLN A 93 -5.99 -1.94 -3.77
N MET A 94 -5.69 -1.69 -2.48
CA MET A 94 -6.50 -0.83 -1.62
C MET A 94 -6.52 0.63 -2.10
N LEU A 95 -5.37 1.19 -2.51
CA LEU A 95 -5.30 2.54 -3.09
C LEU A 95 -6.07 2.65 -4.42
N ALA A 96 -5.98 1.62 -5.26
CA ALA A 96 -6.76 1.54 -6.51
C ALA A 96 -8.27 1.51 -6.22
N ALA A 97 -8.70 0.69 -5.25
CA ALA A 97 -10.09 0.63 -4.81
C ALA A 97 -10.57 1.99 -4.26
N LEU A 98 -9.77 2.65 -3.41
CA LEU A 98 -10.09 3.98 -2.88
C LEU A 98 -10.25 5.02 -3.99
N THR A 99 -9.34 5.03 -4.95
CA THR A 99 -9.37 5.95 -6.10
C THR A 99 -10.62 5.73 -6.94
N LEU A 100 -10.92 4.48 -7.29
CA LEU A 100 -12.11 4.13 -8.08
C LEU A 100 -13.41 4.43 -7.32
N MET A 101 -13.43 4.27 -5.99
CA MET A 101 -14.57 4.64 -5.15
C MET A 101 -14.82 6.15 -5.22
N VAL A 102 -13.79 6.96 -4.99
CA VAL A 102 -13.88 8.42 -5.04
C VAL A 102 -14.32 8.90 -6.43
N LEU A 103 -13.76 8.33 -7.50
CA LEU A 103 -14.17 8.64 -8.87
C LEU A 103 -15.63 8.23 -9.15
N SER A 104 -16.05 7.06 -8.66
CA SER A 104 -17.44 6.59 -8.82
C SER A 104 -18.41 7.54 -8.12
N LEU A 105 -18.11 7.97 -6.88
CA LEU A 105 -18.92 8.94 -6.13
C LEU A 105 -18.90 10.32 -6.80
N TYR A 106 -17.77 10.75 -7.35
CA TYR A 106 -17.66 12.01 -8.08
C TYR A 106 -18.51 12.02 -9.37
N PHE A 107 -18.50 10.94 -10.14
CA PHE A 107 -19.33 10.81 -11.34
C PHE A 107 -20.81 10.67 -10.98
N TRP A 108 -21.13 10.01 -9.86
CA TRP A 108 -22.48 9.92 -9.31
C TRP A 108 -23.04 11.31 -9.02
N LYS A 109 -22.27 12.16 -8.33
CA LYS A 109 -22.63 13.55 -8.04
C LYS A 109 -22.87 14.39 -9.29
N GLN A 110 -22.12 14.13 -10.36
CA GLN A 110 -22.31 14.80 -11.64
C GLN A 110 -23.44 14.20 -12.50
N LYS A 111 -24.20 13.22 -12.00
CA LYS A 111 -25.24 12.50 -12.74
C LYS A 111 -24.71 11.88 -14.06
N LYS A 112 -23.43 11.48 -14.08
CA LYS A 112 -22.79 10.80 -15.22
C LYS A 112 -22.83 9.28 -15.02
N GLN A 113 -22.54 8.53 -16.08
CA GLN A 113 -22.43 7.07 -16.02
C GLN A 113 -21.35 6.62 -15.02
N VAL A 114 -21.76 5.89 -13.97
CA VAL A 114 -20.87 5.40 -12.91
C VAL A 114 -20.45 3.94 -13.09
N LEU A 115 -21.23 3.16 -13.85
CA LEU A 115 -21.02 1.72 -14.05
C LEU A 115 -19.59 1.37 -14.50
N PRO A 116 -18.98 2.10 -15.46
CA PRO A 116 -17.61 1.79 -15.90
C PRO A 116 -16.54 1.90 -14.80
N LEU A 117 -16.80 2.67 -13.73
CA LEU A 117 -15.90 2.84 -12.59
C LEU A 117 -16.27 1.91 -11.43
N ALA A 118 -17.57 1.73 -11.19
CA ALA A 118 -18.10 0.91 -10.11
C ALA A 118 -17.83 -0.60 -10.31
N ILE A 119 -17.83 -1.08 -11.56
CA ILE A 119 -17.55 -2.50 -11.86
C ILE A 119 -16.09 -2.86 -11.52
N PRO A 120 -15.06 -2.16 -12.04
CA PRO A 120 -13.66 -2.40 -11.63
C PRO A 120 -13.44 -2.22 -10.12
N PHE A 121 -14.10 -1.24 -9.51
CA PHE A 121 -14.05 -1.02 -8.07
C PHE A 121 -14.50 -2.25 -7.27
N GLY A 122 -15.69 -2.79 -7.61
CA GLY A 122 -16.24 -3.98 -6.94
C GLY A 122 -15.34 -5.20 -7.12
N PHE A 123 -14.83 -5.41 -8.33
CA PHE A 123 -13.92 -6.51 -8.62
C PHE A 123 -12.62 -6.44 -7.82
N ILE A 124 -11.93 -5.28 -7.84
CA ILE A 124 -10.67 -5.11 -7.11
C ILE A 124 -10.89 -5.22 -5.60
N SER A 125 -11.95 -4.61 -5.06
CA SER A 125 -12.26 -4.67 -3.63
C SER A 125 -12.52 -6.10 -3.18
N PHE A 126 -13.28 -6.86 -3.96
CA PHE A 126 -13.57 -8.28 -3.68
C PHE A 126 -12.31 -9.15 -3.75
N ALA A 127 -11.49 -8.98 -4.79
CA ALA A 127 -10.24 -9.72 -4.95
C ALA A 127 -9.25 -9.43 -3.81
N THR A 128 -9.14 -8.16 -3.40
CA THR A 128 -8.26 -7.71 -2.32
C THR A 128 -8.70 -8.30 -0.98
N LEU A 129 -9.99 -8.20 -0.66
CA LEU A 129 -10.56 -8.72 0.59
C LEU A 129 -10.38 -10.25 0.66
N SER A 130 -10.65 -10.96 -0.44
CA SER A 130 -10.46 -12.41 -0.51
C SER A 130 -8.99 -12.80 -0.30
N SER A 131 -8.06 -12.09 -0.95
CA SER A 131 -6.62 -12.35 -0.79
C SER A 131 -6.14 -12.11 0.64
N LEU A 132 -6.58 -11.02 1.27
CA LEU A 132 -6.21 -10.69 2.65
C LEU A 132 -6.77 -11.70 3.65
N ILE A 133 -8.01 -12.17 3.48
CA ILE A 133 -8.60 -13.20 4.36
C ILE A 133 -7.80 -14.51 4.26
N ILE A 134 -7.48 -14.97 3.04
CA ILE A 134 -6.71 -16.20 2.84
C ILE A 134 -5.33 -16.10 3.50
N LYS A 135 -4.66 -14.95 3.37
CA LYS A 135 -3.34 -14.70 4.00
C LYS A 135 -3.43 -14.61 5.52
N ALA A 136 -4.43 -13.90 6.06
CA ALA A 136 -4.64 -13.79 7.49
C ALA A 136 -4.84 -15.18 8.13
N VAL A 137 -5.64 -16.06 7.52
CA VAL A 137 -5.80 -17.43 8.01
C VAL A 137 -4.48 -18.21 7.97
N SER A 138 -3.69 -18.07 6.89
CA SER A 138 -2.38 -18.72 6.75
C SER A 138 -1.34 -18.24 7.78
N PHE A 139 -1.36 -16.96 8.15
CA PHE A 139 -0.40 -16.39 9.09
C PHE A 139 -0.79 -16.48 10.56
N MET A 140 -2.04 -16.86 10.86
CA MET A 140 -2.55 -16.99 12.23
C MET A 140 -1.66 -17.87 13.12
N GLU A 141 -1.11 -18.96 12.57
CA GLU A 141 -0.27 -19.91 13.31
C GLU A 141 1.23 -19.71 13.05
N ASN A 142 1.61 -19.12 11.92
CA ASN A 142 3.00 -19.02 11.49
C ASN A 142 3.69 -17.71 11.89
N ASN A 143 3.03 -16.56 11.72
CA ASN A 143 3.68 -15.24 11.84
C ASN A 143 2.72 -14.18 12.42
N ARG A 144 2.81 -13.96 13.73
CA ARG A 144 1.94 -12.99 14.45
C ARG A 144 2.05 -11.56 13.93
N LEU A 145 3.23 -11.14 13.47
CA LEU A 145 3.44 -9.79 12.92
C LEU A 145 2.66 -9.58 11.63
N LEU A 146 2.78 -10.52 10.68
CA LEU A 146 2.09 -10.44 9.40
C LEU A 146 0.59 -10.55 9.56
N PHE A 147 0.15 -11.46 10.43
CA PHE A 147 -1.26 -11.58 10.79
C PHE A 147 -1.82 -10.23 11.27
N SER A 148 -1.11 -9.53 12.16
CA SER A 148 -1.54 -8.22 12.64
C SER A 148 -1.65 -7.18 11.52
N ILE A 149 -0.70 -7.18 10.57
CA ILE A 149 -0.74 -6.27 9.42
C ILE A 149 -1.95 -6.58 8.53
N ASP A 150 -2.18 -7.85 8.19
CA ASP A 150 -3.31 -8.25 7.34
C ASP A 150 -4.66 -7.92 7.99
N VAL A 151 -4.79 -8.13 9.30
CA VAL A 151 -6.00 -7.76 10.06
C VAL A 151 -6.24 -6.25 10.03
N ILE A 152 -5.20 -5.43 10.19
CA ILE A 152 -5.31 -3.97 10.07
C ILE A 152 -5.77 -3.59 8.65
N LEU A 153 -5.19 -4.19 7.60
CA LEU A 153 -5.58 -3.93 6.21
C LEU A 153 -7.04 -4.34 5.92
N ILE A 154 -7.49 -5.48 6.47
CA ILE A 154 -8.89 -5.91 6.37
C ILE A 154 -9.82 -4.89 7.04
N MET A 155 -9.47 -4.40 8.22
CA MET A 155 -10.27 -3.36 8.89
C MET A 155 -10.33 -2.07 8.06
N LEU A 156 -9.21 -1.62 7.49
CA LEU A 156 -9.15 -0.41 6.67
C LEU A 156 -9.98 -0.52 5.39
N ILE A 157 -9.91 -1.64 4.67
CA ILE A 157 -10.71 -1.82 3.45
C ILE A 157 -12.21 -1.89 3.78
N LEU A 158 -12.60 -2.56 4.87
CA LEU A 158 -13.99 -2.60 5.31
C LEU A 158 -14.51 -1.22 5.71
N TRP A 159 -13.72 -0.45 6.47
CA TRP A 159 -14.03 0.94 6.80
C TRP A 159 -14.27 1.77 5.54
N MET A 160 -13.37 1.69 4.57
CA MET A 160 -13.48 2.42 3.31
C MET A 160 -14.76 2.06 2.54
N LEU A 161 -15.12 0.77 2.47
CA LEU A 161 -16.36 0.33 1.83
C LEU A 161 -17.60 0.89 2.53
N ILE A 162 -17.60 0.91 3.87
CA ILE A 162 -18.69 1.46 4.68
C ILE A 162 -18.85 2.97 4.42
N GLU A 163 -17.76 3.75 4.44
CA GLU A 163 -17.79 5.20 4.15
C GLU A 163 -18.34 5.48 2.75
N GLY A 164 -17.90 4.70 1.75
CA GLY A 164 -18.41 4.79 0.38
C GLY A 164 -19.92 4.57 0.29
N LEU A 165 -20.44 3.57 1.02
CA LEU A 165 -21.87 3.27 1.08
C LEU A 165 -22.66 4.36 1.81
N ILE A 166 -22.15 4.87 2.94
CA ILE A 166 -22.81 5.94 3.71
C ILE A 166 -22.98 7.18 2.83
N ILE A 167 -21.93 7.60 2.11
CA ILE A 167 -21.98 8.76 1.22
C ILE A 167 -23.01 8.53 0.10
N LEU A 168 -23.02 7.35 -0.51
CA LEU A 168 -23.97 7.01 -1.57
C LEU A 168 -25.43 7.07 -1.09
N ILE A 169 -25.72 6.55 0.10
CA ILE A 169 -27.07 6.58 0.69
C ILE A 169 -27.47 8.02 1.04
N HIS A 170 -26.56 8.79 1.64
CA HIS A 170 -26.83 10.18 2.03
C HIS A 170 -27.14 11.07 0.82
N ASP A 171 -26.36 10.96 -0.27
CA ASP A 171 -26.59 11.72 -1.50
C ASP A 171 -27.88 11.29 -2.21
N ARG A 172 -28.22 10.00 -2.18
CA ARG A 172 -29.48 9.50 -2.74
C ARG A 172 -30.69 10.12 -2.02
N ASN A 173 -30.66 10.21 -0.69
CA ASN A 173 -31.77 10.80 0.07
C ASN A 173 -31.98 12.29 -0.25
N LYS A 174 -30.89 13.06 -0.43
CA LYS A 174 -30.98 14.47 -0.85
C LYS A 174 -31.57 14.69 -2.24
N LEU A 175 -31.41 13.72 -3.14
CA LEU A 175 -31.99 13.78 -4.49
C LEU A 175 -33.47 13.38 -4.53
N VAL A 176 -33.97 12.69 -3.50
CA VAL A 176 -35.39 12.28 -3.38
C VAL A 176 -36.25 13.34 -2.70
N GLU A 177 -35.64 14.25 -1.93
CA GLU A 177 -36.32 15.38 -1.27
C GLU A 177 -36.51 16.63 -2.17
N LEU A 178 -36.02 16.61 -3.41
CA LEU A 178 -36.17 17.67 -4.42
C LEU A 178 -37.21 17.28 -5.49
#